data_AF-A0A383C9L2-F1
#
_entry.id   AF-A0A383C9L2-F1
#
_cell.length_a   1.000
_cell.length_b   1.000
_cell.length_c   1.000
_cell.angle_alpha   90.00
_cell.angle_beta   90.00
_cell.angle_gamma   90.00
#
_symmetry.space_group_name_H-M   'P 1'
#
loop_
_entity.id
_entity.type
_entity.pdbx_description
1 polymer ?
#
loop_
_entity_poly.entity_id
_entity_poly.type
_entity_poly.pdbx_seq_one_letter_code
_entity_poly.pdbx_strand_id
1 'polypeptide(L)'
;MTFSLNTSIIKPEKNISITSAIILLHGYGGSGKDISMITLNWKRFLPNTVFLCPDGHEKCSINPNGYQWFDLSKDDPNYILEESKKSEKKINEFIKEVKKNYNLK
;
A
#
# COMPACT_ATOMS: atom_id res chain seq x y z
N MET A 1 0.21 4.22 15.88
CA MET A 1 0.52 3.04 15.03
C MET A 1 1.59 3.48 14.07
N THR A 2 2.67 2.72 13.97
CA THR A 2 3.75 3.02 13.03
C THR A 2 3.84 1.84 12.08
N PHE A 3 3.87 2.12 10.78
CA PHE A 3 4.06 1.14 9.73
C PHE A 3 5.46 1.30 9.12
N SER A 4 6.02 0.20 8.63
CA SER A 4 7.27 0.15 7.88
C SER A 4 7.23 0.93 6.56
N LEU A 5 6.04 1.09 5.97
CA LEU A 5 5.79 1.88 4.76
C LEU A 5 5.01 3.15 5.10
N ASN A 6 5.40 4.28 4.50
CA ASN A 6 4.61 5.51 4.57
C ASN A 6 3.24 5.24 3.93
N THR A 7 2.15 5.50 4.67
CA THR A 7 0.83 4.99 4.29
C THR A 7 -0.25 6.05 4.43
N SER A 8 -1.01 6.23 3.35
CA SER A 8 -2.29 6.96 3.40
C SER A 8 -3.37 6.04 3.95
N ILE A 9 -3.94 6.39 5.10
CA ILE A 9 -4.91 5.58 5.83
C ILE A 9 -6.29 6.24 5.76
N ILE A 10 -7.28 5.48 5.29
CA ILE A 10 -8.68 5.93 5.20
C ILE A 10 -9.49 5.07 6.15
N LYS A 11 -9.91 5.71 7.25
CA LYS A 11 -10.73 5.07 8.28
C LYS A 11 -12.19 4.96 7.80
N PRO A 12 -12.95 3.97 8.29
CA PRO A 12 -14.39 3.91 8.09
C PRO A 12 -15.08 5.20 8.60
N GLU A 13 -16.22 5.55 8.00
CA GLU A 13 -16.97 6.76 8.40
C GLU A 13 -17.60 6.64 9.79
N LYS A 14 -18.04 5.43 10.12
CA LYS A 14 -18.65 5.14 11.41
C LYS A 14 -17.58 4.66 12.37
N ASN A 15 -17.69 5.04 13.63
CA ASN A 15 -16.81 4.54 14.70
C ASN A 15 -17.21 3.11 15.12
N ILE A 16 -17.16 2.19 14.16
CA ILE A 16 -17.45 0.76 14.31
C ILE A 16 -16.12 0.00 14.36
N SER A 17 -16.12 -1.14 15.05
CA SER A 17 -14.97 -2.03 15.08
C SER A 17 -14.52 -2.43 13.67
N ILE A 18 -13.22 -2.28 13.40
CA ILE A 18 -12.60 -2.68 12.13
C ILE A 18 -12.44 -4.19 12.13
N THR A 19 -13.03 -4.87 11.14
CA THR A 19 -12.98 -6.34 11.01
C THR A 19 -12.29 -6.79 9.72
N SER A 20 -11.96 -5.86 8.83
CA SER A 20 -11.30 -6.11 7.56
C SER A 20 -10.39 -4.93 7.18
N ALA A 21 -9.39 -5.23 6.36
CA ALA A 21 -8.53 -4.23 5.75
C ALA A 21 -8.44 -4.46 4.24
N ILE A 22 -8.36 -3.38 3.47
CA ILE A 22 -8.01 -3.41 2.05
C ILE A 22 -6.70 -2.65 1.89
N ILE A 23 -5.70 -3.31 1.32
CA ILE A 23 -4.41 -2.70 0.98
C ILE A 23 -4.39 -2.44 -0.53
N LEU A 24 -4.24 -1.17 -0.94
CA LEU A 24 -4.14 -0.78 -2.34
C LEU A 24 -2.70 -0.39 -2.67
N LEU A 25 -2.08 -1.13 -3.57
CA LEU A 25 -0.72 -0.86 -4.05
C LEU A 25 -0.80 -0.08 -5.36
N HIS A 26 -0.17 1.09 -5.39
CA HIS A 26 -0.13 1.92 -6.59
C HIS A 26 0.81 1.33 -7.66
N GLY A 27 0.62 1.76 -8.91
CA GLY A 27 1.51 1.44 -10.04
C GLY A 27 2.81 2.26 -10.04
N TYR A 28 3.73 1.93 -10.94
CA TYR A 28 5.03 2.60 -11.04
C TYR A 28 4.92 4.12 -11.22
N GLY A 29 5.66 4.88 -10.40
CA GLY A 29 5.65 6.34 -10.41
C GLY A 29 4.41 6.99 -9.76
N GLY A 30 3.49 6.20 -9.20
CA GLY A 30 2.38 6.70 -8.40
C GLY A 30 2.72 6.91 -6.93
N SER A 31 1.71 7.17 -6.11
CA SER A 31 1.82 7.22 -4.65
C SER A 31 0.59 6.60 -3.98
N GLY A 32 0.74 6.25 -2.70
CA GLY A 32 -0.36 5.82 -1.85
C GLY A 32 -1.44 6.90 -1.74
N LYS A 33 -1.06 8.18 -1.78
CA LYS A 33 -1.99 9.31 -1.78
C LYS A 33 -2.87 9.31 -3.04
N ASP A 34 -2.30 9.10 -4.22
CA ASP A 34 -3.05 9.16 -5.48
C ASP A 34 -4.08 8.04 -5.56
N ILE A 35 -3.68 6.80 -5.26
CA ILE A 35 -4.59 5.64 -5.32
C ILE A 35 -5.66 5.70 -4.21
N SER A 36 -5.37 6.38 -3.09
CA SER A 36 -6.33 6.51 -1.99
C SER A 36 -7.64 7.19 -2.40
N MET A 37 -7.65 8.01 -3.46
CA MET A 37 -8.86 8.70 -3.93
C MET A 37 -9.96 7.71 -4.34
N ILE A 38 -9.60 6.52 -4.84
CA ILE A 38 -10.56 5.47 -5.22
C ILE A 38 -11.38 4.99 -4.01
N THR A 39 -10.75 4.95 -2.83
CA THR A 39 -11.36 4.43 -1.58
C THR A 39 -12.55 5.29 -1.12
N LEU A 40 -12.58 6.58 -1.47
CA LEU A 40 -13.63 7.51 -1.04
C LEU A 40 -15.02 7.07 -1.54
N ASN A 41 -15.08 6.44 -2.71
CA ASN A 41 -16.33 5.92 -3.25
C ASN A 41 -16.74 4.56 -2.64
N TRP A 42 -15.77 3.79 -2.14
CA TRP A 42 -15.98 2.43 -1.62
C TRP A 42 -16.30 2.40 -0.13
N LYS A 43 -15.73 3.30 0.66
CA LYS A 43 -15.84 3.27 2.14
C LYS A 43 -17.28 3.27 2.66
N ARG A 44 -18.22 3.89 1.93
CA ARG A 44 -19.64 3.91 2.30
C ARG A 44 -20.32 2.54 2.24
N PHE A 45 -19.80 1.63 1.41
CA PHE A 45 -20.31 0.27 1.23
C PHE A 45 -19.57 -0.76 2.09
N LEU A 46 -18.47 -0.35 2.74
CA LEU A 46 -17.58 -1.22 3.51
C LEU A 46 -17.36 -0.64 4.93
N PRO A 47 -18.41 -0.58 5.77
CA PRO A 47 -18.42 0.19 7.02
C PRO A 47 -17.46 -0.31 8.11
N ASN A 48 -16.95 -1.54 7.99
CA ASN A 48 -16.03 -2.16 8.95
C ASN A 48 -14.63 -2.36 8.35
N THR A 49 -14.33 -1.71 7.21
CA THR A 49 -13.07 -1.87 6.48
C THR A 49 -12.21 -0.63 6.57
N VAL A 50 -10.96 -0.80 7.01
CA VAL A 50 -9.93 0.24 6.86
C VAL A 50 -9.24 0.09 5.50
N PHE A 51 -8.98 1.20 4.80
CA PHE A 51 -8.17 1.19 3.59
C PHE A 51 -6.77 1.72 3.90
N LEU A 52 -5.76 1.02 3.40
CA LEU A 52 -4.36 1.39 3.53
C LEU A 52 -3.73 1.47 2.15
N CYS A 53 -3.15 2.62 1.83
CA CYS A 53 -2.50 2.87 0.55
C CYS A 53 -1.04 3.26 0.84
N PRO A 54 -0.11 2.28 0.92
CA PRO A 54 1.30 2.56 1.14
C PRO A 54 1.97 3.16 -0.11
N ASP A 55 2.94 4.02 0.11
CA ASP A 55 3.93 4.39 -0.91
C ASP A 55 4.91 3.24 -1.14
N GLY A 56 5.40 3.12 -2.37
CA GLY A 56 6.57 2.32 -2.70
C GLY A 56 7.77 2.74 -1.86
N HIS A 57 8.65 1.80 -1.56
CA HIS A 57 9.76 2.03 -0.63
C HIS A 57 10.93 2.81 -1.25
N GLU A 58 10.89 3.08 -2.55
CA GLU A 58 11.87 3.86 -3.28
C GLU A 58 11.23 5.05 -3.98
N LYS A 59 12.01 6.10 -4.23
CA LYS A 59 11.60 7.20 -5.12
C LYS A 59 11.63 6.74 -6.57
N CYS A 60 10.62 7.13 -7.34
CA CYS A 60 10.59 6.81 -8.76
C CYS A 60 11.60 7.66 -9.53
N SER A 61 12.40 7.04 -10.39
CA SER A 61 13.41 7.72 -11.20
C SER A 61 12.79 8.61 -12.30
N ILE A 62 11.65 8.20 -12.86
CA ILE A 62 10.96 8.90 -13.95
C ILE A 62 9.96 9.95 -13.43
N ASN A 63 9.37 9.73 -12.25
CA ASN A 63 8.51 10.70 -11.58
C ASN A 63 9.06 11.01 -10.17
N PRO A 64 9.84 12.10 -9.99
CA PRO A 64 10.46 12.44 -8.69
C PRO A 64 9.47 12.66 -7.53
N ASN A 65 8.23 13.01 -7.85
CA ASN A 65 7.16 13.17 -6.87
C ASN A 65 6.50 11.83 -6.48
N GLY A 66 6.68 10.80 -7.30
CA GLY A 66 6.14 9.47 -7.09
C GLY A 66 7.12 8.50 -6.44
N TYR A 67 6.63 7.27 -6.30
CA TYR A 67 7.33 6.16 -5.66
C TYR A 67 7.29 4.93 -6.55
N GLN A 68 8.15 3.97 -6.23
CA GLN A 68 8.23 2.69 -6.93
C GLN A 68 8.47 1.56 -5.93
N TRP A 69 8.01 0.36 -6.29
CA TRP A 69 8.36 -0.87 -5.58
C TRP A 69 9.75 -1.34 -6.00
N PHE A 70 10.06 -1.19 -7.29
CA PHE A 70 11.37 -1.39 -7.86
C PHE A 70 11.42 -0.67 -9.22
N ASP A 71 12.62 -0.51 -9.78
CA ASP A 71 12.83 0.25 -11.00
C ASP A 71 12.37 -0.52 -12.25
N LEU A 72 11.24 -0.13 -12.84
CA LEU A 72 10.76 -0.74 -14.09
C LEU A 72 11.41 -0.19 -15.36
N SER A 73 12.33 0.77 -15.27
CA SER A 73 13.09 1.21 -16.46
C SER A 73 14.04 0.13 -16.98
N LYS A 74 14.32 -0.90 -16.16
CA LYS A 74 15.13 -2.06 -16.51
C LYS A 74 14.23 -3.24 -16.91
N ASP A 75 14.01 -3.38 -18.20
CA ASP A 75 13.25 -4.49 -18.79
C ASP A 75 14.12 -5.75 -18.94
N ASP A 76 14.61 -6.28 -17.82
CA ASP A 76 15.32 -7.55 -17.73
C ASP A 76 14.53 -8.52 -16.83
N PRO A 77 14.12 -9.71 -17.33
CA PRO A 77 13.29 -10.63 -16.56
C PRO A 77 13.92 -11.12 -15.25
N ASN A 78 15.24 -11.31 -15.21
CA ASN A 78 15.92 -11.78 -14.01
C ASN A 78 15.96 -10.68 -12.94
N TYR A 79 16.26 -9.45 -13.35
CA TYR A 79 16.20 -8.27 -12.50
C TYR A 79 14.80 -8.08 -11.92
N ILE A 80 13.76 -8.10 -12.77
CA ILE A 80 12.37 -7.95 -12.34
C ILE A 80 12.00 -9.03 -11.31
N LEU A 81 12.40 -10.29 -11.56
CA LEU A 81 12.14 -11.38 -10.63
C LEU A 81 12.81 -11.14 -9.28
N GLU A 82 14.09 -10.79 -9.26
CA GLU A 82 14.82 -10.58 -8.00
C GLU A 82 14.32 -9.36 -7.21
N GLU A 83 13.99 -8.26 -7.88
CA GLU A 83 13.43 -7.08 -7.21
C GLU A 83 11.98 -7.29 -6.75
N SER A 84 11.19 -8.07 -7.49
CA SER A 84 9.84 -8.44 -7.05
C SER A 84 9.87 -9.20 -5.72
N LYS A 85 10.82 -10.14 -5.54
CA LYS A 85 11.01 -10.87 -4.26
C LYS A 85 11.43 -9.93 -3.12
N LYS A 86 12.25 -8.91 -3.40
CA LYS A 86 12.64 -7.90 -2.39
C LYS A 86 11.44 -7.06 -1.97
N SER A 87 10.63 -6.62 -2.93
CA SER A 87 9.40 -5.88 -2.68
C SER A 87 8.38 -6.72 -1.91
N GLU A 88 8.23 -7.99 -2.27
CA GLU A 88 7.35 -8.94 -1.59
C GLU A 88 7.68 -9.05 -0.10
N LYS A 89 8.97 -9.14 0.28
CA LYS A 89 9.39 -9.19 1.69
C LYS A 89 8.90 -7.98 2.48
N LYS A 90 9.06 -6.77 1.92
CA LYS A 90 8.60 -5.51 2.55
C LYS A 90 7.08 -5.44 2.65
N ILE A 91 6.37 -5.85 1.60
CA ILE A 91 4.90 -5.90 1.61
C ILE A 91 4.39 -6.91 2.63
N ASN A 92 5.03 -8.08 2.75
CA ASN A 92 4.67 -9.10 3.74
C ASN A 92 4.91 -8.62 5.18
N GLU A 93 5.98 -7.88 5.44
CA GLU A 93 6.20 -7.22 6.73
C GLU A 93 5.10 -6.22 7.03
N PHE A 94 4.78 -5.34 6.07
CA PHE A 94 3.67 -4.39 6.19
C PHE A 94 2.33 -5.07 6.45
N ILE A 95 2.01 -6.17 5.77
CA ILE A 95 0.77 -6.94 6.01
C ILE A 95 0.71 -7.47 7.45
N LYS A 96 1.82 -7.98 7.98
CA LYS A 96 1.89 -8.43 9.39
C LYS A 96 1.62 -7.29 10.36
N GLU A 97 2.18 -6.11 10.10
CA GLU A 97 1.94 -4.91 10.89
C GLU A 97 0.47 -4.48 10.82
N VAL A 98 -0.17 -4.51 9.64
CA VAL A 98 -1.59 -4.21 9.48
C VAL A 98 -2.45 -5.16 10.30
N LYS A 99 -2.18 -6.47 10.19
CA LYS A 99 -2.91 -7.48 10.98
C LYS A 99 -2.76 -7.23 12.48
N LYS A 100 -1.53 -6.98 12.95
CA LYS A 100 -1.25 -6.70 14.37
C LYS A 100 -1.92 -5.41 14.85
N ASN A 101 -1.80 -4.32 14.09
CA ASN A 101 -2.28 -3.00 14.50
C ASN A 101 -3.81 -2.90 14.52
N TYR A 102 -4.51 -3.70 13.70
CA TYR A 102 -5.97 -3.75 13.63
C TYR A 102 -6.57 -5.04 14.22
N ASN A 103 -5.78 -5.91 14.84
CA ASN A 103 -6.20 -7.21 15.39
C ASN A 103 -6.97 -8.08 14.36
N LEU A 104 -6.50 -8.12 13.11
CA LEU A 104 -7.08 -8.91 12.03
C LEU A 104 -6.44 -10.30 11.94
N LYS A 105 -7.20 -11.29 11.45
CA LYS A 105 -6.74 -12.68 11.25
C LYS A 105 -5.75 -12.79 10.09
#